data_AF-A0A8B6HNB0-F1
#
_entry.id   AF-A0A8B6HNB0-F1
#
_cell.length_a   1.000
_cell.length_b   1.000
_cell.length_c   1.000
_cell.angle_alpha   90.00
_cell.angle_beta   90.00
_cell.angle_gamma   90.00
#
_symmetry.space_group_name_H-M   'P 1'
#
loop_
_entity.id
_entity.type
_entity.pdbx_description
1 polymer ?
#
loop_
_entity_poly.entity_id
_entity_poly.type
_entity_poly.pdbx_seq_one_letter_code
_entity_poly.pdbx_strand_id
1 'polypeptide(L)'
;MVSTTDLPTKECRNSLSARTQPDVVSELIEKEVFKGFLYGPFKDPPFQKYRVSPIGIAEGKYSGKKRLILDLSSPHNDDKHLSINDLIDKQDCSMSYVRIDDAIDVILKFGRNSWLCKFDISDAFKNCPIIPSQWPLFCIKWEKMYYFYVRLTFGCRSSPKIFDHLSQALCHIAENNYKVNSILHLLDDFLTIDPPDADGERTMAIMMMIFKKLNIPIAKHKTIGPVKCLEYLGIILDSEKMEARLPLNKVDRILDNFTQVMIWNFFTDASSTKGFGGYFKGEWFYSSWPSNIAYPDKTFSMAFLELYPIVVSAILWGSQWTTKRILFWCDNEATVAIVKKGRSKCLQIMKLMRKLTWCACKYNFHFSAKHVPGYQNDISDALSRLQIDRFAN
;
A
#
# COMPACT_ATOMS: atom_id res chain seq x y z
N MET A 1 8.22 27.71 4.42
CA MET A 1 8.54 28.01 5.84
C MET A 1 7.35 28.74 6.45
N VAL A 2 7.07 28.59 7.75
CA VAL A 2 5.98 29.32 8.41
C VAL A 2 6.35 30.80 8.47
N SER A 3 5.53 31.66 7.85
CA SER A 3 5.63 33.11 7.97
C SER A 3 5.48 33.48 9.45
N THR A 4 6.48 34.20 10.00
CA THR A 4 6.60 34.59 11.41
C THR A 4 5.28 35.07 11.97
N THR A 5 4.62 34.19 12.72
CA THR A 5 3.36 34.48 13.40
C THR A 5 3.57 34.18 14.87
N ASP A 6 3.10 35.10 15.70
CA ASP A 6 3.11 34.99 17.16
C ASP A 6 2.13 33.92 17.62
N LEU A 7 2.47 32.65 17.36
CA LEU A 7 1.59 31.53 17.64
C LEU A 7 1.52 31.30 19.16
N PRO A 8 0.32 31.15 19.73
CA PRO A 8 0.19 30.87 21.15
C PRO A 8 0.77 29.51 21.49
N THR A 9 1.28 29.40 22.72
CA THR A 9 1.74 28.12 23.25
C THR A 9 0.62 27.09 23.22
N LYS A 10 0.92 25.91 22.69
CA LYS A 10 -0.05 24.81 22.63
C LYS A 10 0.67 23.48 22.78
N GLU A 11 0.11 22.62 23.62
CA GLU A 11 0.52 21.23 23.71
C GLU A 11 -0.58 20.30 23.25
N CYS A 12 -0.26 19.47 22.26
CA CYS A 12 -1.15 18.43 21.77
C CYS A 12 -0.76 17.08 22.38
N ARG A 13 -1.76 16.24 22.63
CA ARG A 13 -1.56 14.92 23.23
C ARG A 13 -1.00 13.93 22.20
N ASN A 14 0.00 13.14 22.60
CA ASN A 14 0.56 12.07 21.77
C ASN A 14 -0.49 11.05 21.32
N SER A 15 -0.25 10.47 20.14
CA SER A 15 -1.16 9.51 19.53
C SER A 15 -1.33 8.27 20.40
N LEU A 16 -2.38 7.48 20.13
CA LEU A 16 -2.52 6.18 20.78
C LEU A 16 -1.34 5.25 20.44
N SER A 17 -0.84 5.29 19.19
CA SER A 17 0.25 4.41 18.75
C SER A 17 1.58 4.65 19.47
N ALA A 18 1.86 5.89 19.91
CA ALA A 18 2.99 6.17 20.78
C ALA A 18 2.75 5.67 22.21
N ARG A 19 1.55 5.91 22.75
CA ARG A 19 1.21 5.53 24.15
C ARG A 19 1.16 4.03 24.39
N THR A 20 0.84 3.23 23.38
CA THR A 20 0.80 1.76 23.48
C THR A 20 2.17 1.11 23.34
N GLN A 21 3.20 1.85 22.93
CA GLN A 21 4.54 1.33 22.69
C GLN A 21 5.62 2.25 23.29
N PRO A 22 5.60 2.47 24.62
CA PRO A 22 6.43 3.48 25.26
C PRO A 22 7.93 3.21 25.09
N ASP A 23 8.36 1.96 25.24
CA ASP A 23 9.78 1.59 25.15
C ASP A 23 10.36 1.89 23.75
N VAL A 24 9.59 1.60 22.70
CA VAL A 24 9.97 1.89 21.31
C VAL A 24 10.09 3.39 21.08
N VAL A 25 9.19 4.18 21.64
CA VAL A 25 9.24 5.64 21.52
C VAL A 25 10.48 6.19 22.22
N SER A 26 10.75 5.75 23.45
CA SER A 26 11.92 6.17 24.23
C SER A 26 13.22 5.83 23.49
N GLU A 27 13.34 4.60 22.95
CA GLU A 27 14.51 4.18 22.15
C GLU A 27 14.69 5.03 20.88
N LEU A 28 13.59 5.35 20.17
CA LEU A 28 13.66 6.17 18.96
C LEU A 28 14.01 7.62 19.27
N ILE A 29 13.50 8.18 20.37
CA ILE A 29 13.86 9.54 20.83
C ILE A 29 15.35 9.58 21.21
N GLU A 30 15.83 8.60 21.97
CA GLU A 30 17.24 8.53 22.35
C GLU A 30 18.15 8.46 21.11
N LYS A 31 17.78 7.70 20.08
CA LYS A 31 18.49 7.67 18.80
C LYS A 31 18.52 9.04 18.10
N GLU A 32 17.40 9.77 18.10
CA GLU A 32 17.34 11.12 17.50
C GLU A 32 18.19 12.13 18.29
N VAL A 33 18.24 12.01 19.62
CA VAL A 33 19.11 12.82 20.49
C VAL A 33 20.58 12.50 20.26
N PHE A 34 20.94 11.21 20.25
CA PHE A 34 22.30 10.75 20.01
C PHE A 34 22.84 11.22 18.65
N LYS A 35 22.00 11.23 17.62
CA LYS A 35 22.35 11.75 16.28
C LYS A 35 22.39 13.28 16.20
N GLY A 36 22.00 14.00 17.25
CA GLY A 36 21.96 15.46 17.27
C GLY A 36 20.83 16.06 16.41
N PHE A 37 19.79 15.29 16.10
CA PHE A 37 18.63 15.77 15.37
C PHE A 37 17.58 16.40 16.28
N LEU A 38 17.54 15.93 17.52
CA LEU A 38 16.62 16.33 18.57
C LEU A 38 17.41 16.77 19.81
N TYR A 39 17.01 17.87 20.44
CA TYR A 39 17.65 18.37 21.67
C TYR A 39 16.70 18.17 22.85
N GLY A 40 17.27 17.75 23.98
CA GLY A 40 16.59 17.40 25.22
C GLY A 40 17.29 16.22 25.90
N PRO A 41 16.72 15.65 26.96
CA PRO A 41 15.47 16.04 27.61
C PRO A 41 15.62 17.33 28.45
N PHE A 42 14.62 18.21 28.40
CA PHE A 42 14.51 19.37 29.29
C PHE A 42 13.36 19.17 30.29
N LYS A 43 13.57 19.55 31.55
CA LYS A 43 12.52 19.50 32.59
C LYS A 43 11.43 20.54 32.35
N ASP A 44 11.85 21.73 31.92
CA ASP A 44 11.00 22.86 31.61
C ASP A 44 11.06 23.16 30.11
N PRO A 45 10.01 23.76 29.51
CA PRO A 45 10.02 24.10 28.10
C PRO A 45 11.16 25.11 27.80
N PRO A 46 12.02 24.85 26.80
CA PRO A 46 13.20 25.66 26.53
C PRO A 46 12.88 27.02 25.86
N PHE A 47 11.62 27.29 25.54
CA PHE A 47 11.18 28.50 24.84
C PHE A 47 9.97 29.12 25.56
N GLN A 48 9.81 30.44 25.46
CA GLN A 48 8.69 31.15 26.06
C GLN A 48 7.36 30.89 25.33
N LYS A 49 7.39 30.85 23.99
CA LYS A 49 6.26 30.47 23.13
C LYS A 49 6.65 29.27 22.29
N TYR A 50 5.85 28.20 22.33
CA TYR A 50 6.21 26.94 21.65
C TYR A 50 4.99 26.09 21.28
N ARG A 51 5.18 25.17 20.35
CA ARG A 51 4.17 24.19 19.92
C ARG A 51 4.69 22.78 20.14
N VAL A 52 4.05 22.05 21.05
CA VAL A 52 4.28 20.61 21.21
C VAL A 52 3.31 19.87 20.30
N SER A 53 3.85 19.31 19.22
CA SER A 53 3.11 18.44 18.31
C SER A 53 3.07 17.00 18.82
N PRO A 54 1.98 16.25 18.58
CA PRO A 54 1.90 14.85 18.96
C PRO A 54 2.96 14.04 18.24
N ILE A 55 3.55 13.10 18.97
CA ILE A 55 4.31 12.01 18.35
C ILE A 55 3.45 10.77 18.22
N GLY A 56 3.77 9.98 17.19
CA GLY A 56 3.20 8.67 16.93
C GLY A 56 4.22 7.69 16.41
N ILE A 57 3.90 6.40 16.51
CA ILE A 57 4.66 5.34 15.85
C ILE A 57 3.94 4.95 14.58
N ALA A 58 4.67 4.92 13.47
CA ALA A 58 4.25 4.25 12.25
C ALA A 58 5.14 3.05 11.97
N GLU A 59 4.53 1.97 11.53
CA GLU A 59 5.22 0.74 11.21
C GLU A 59 5.20 0.52 9.71
N GLY A 60 6.37 0.26 9.13
CA GLY A 60 6.46 -0.10 7.72
C GLY A 60 5.71 -1.40 7.47
N LYS A 61 4.62 -1.33 6.70
CA LYS A 61 3.66 -2.43 6.44
C LYS A 61 4.29 -3.80 6.16
N TYR A 62 5.48 -3.83 5.55
CA TYR A 62 6.19 -5.07 5.20
C TYR A 62 7.56 -5.24 5.84
N SER A 63 8.16 -4.18 6.37
CA SER A 63 9.50 -4.25 6.99
C SER A 63 9.42 -4.41 8.50
N GLY A 64 8.26 -4.17 9.12
CA GLY A 64 8.11 -4.06 10.58
C GLY A 64 8.89 -2.89 11.18
N LYS A 65 9.56 -2.08 10.35
CA LYS A 65 10.41 -0.98 10.82
C LYS A 65 9.53 0.11 11.38
N LYS A 66 9.62 0.32 12.69
CA LYS A 66 8.93 1.39 13.41
C LYS A 66 9.68 2.71 13.24
N ARG A 67 8.93 3.78 13.00
CA ARG A 67 9.43 5.13 12.81
C ARG A 67 8.65 6.09 13.71
N LEU A 68 9.37 7.01 14.32
CA LEU A 68 8.77 8.13 15.04
C LEU A 68 8.23 9.13 14.02
N ILE A 69 6.96 9.46 14.13
CA ILE A 69 6.29 10.46 13.30
C ILE A 69 5.91 11.65 14.19
N LEU A 70 6.17 12.85 13.67
CA LEU A 70 5.70 14.10 14.23
C LEU A 70 4.44 14.55 13.48
N ASP A 71 3.31 14.63 14.18
CA ASP A 71 2.06 15.11 13.59
C ASP A 71 1.99 16.64 13.63
N LEU A 72 2.52 17.26 12.57
CA LEU A 72 2.47 18.71 12.37
C LEU A 72 1.15 19.20 11.77
N SER A 73 0.22 18.28 11.48
CA SER A 73 -1.16 18.60 11.10
C SER A 73 -2.11 18.63 12.30
N SER A 74 -1.61 18.31 13.50
CA SER A 74 -2.37 18.49 14.74
C SER A 74 -2.31 19.93 15.27
N PRO A 75 -3.38 20.43 15.92
CA PRO A 75 -4.68 19.78 16.10
C PRO A 75 -5.49 19.73 14.79
N HIS A 76 -6.19 18.62 14.55
CA HIS A 76 -7.06 18.45 13.40
C HIS A 76 -8.41 19.14 13.66
N ASN A 77 -8.92 19.90 12.67
CA ASN A 77 -10.23 20.55 12.71
C ASN A 77 -10.45 21.49 13.92
N ASP A 78 -9.42 22.24 14.33
CA ASP A 78 -9.51 23.25 15.39
C ASP A 78 -9.42 24.66 14.79
N ASP A 79 -10.58 25.28 14.55
CA ASP A 79 -10.69 26.62 13.94
C ASP A 79 -10.01 27.72 14.78
N LYS A 80 -9.74 27.45 16.07
CA LYS A 80 -9.09 28.41 16.98
C LYS A 80 -7.57 28.25 17.00
N HIS A 81 -7.06 27.10 16.57
CA HIS A 81 -5.64 26.79 16.62
C HIS A 81 -5.19 26.05 15.36
N LEU A 82 -4.75 26.82 14.36
CA LEU A 82 -4.15 26.28 13.15
C LEU A 82 -2.98 25.33 13.48
N SER A 83 -2.87 24.23 12.72
CA SER A 83 -1.73 23.34 12.78
C SER A 83 -0.50 23.98 12.11
N ILE A 84 0.70 23.47 12.38
CA ILE A 84 1.91 24.00 11.74
C ILE A 84 1.83 23.84 10.21
N ASN A 85 1.27 22.73 9.72
CA ASN A 85 1.12 22.49 8.30
C ASN A 85 0.07 23.40 7.64
N ASP A 86 -0.94 23.85 8.35
CA ASP A 86 -1.95 24.79 7.80
C ASP A 86 -1.37 26.19 7.59
N LEU A 87 -0.31 26.53 8.32
CA LEU A 87 0.43 27.78 8.17
C LEU A 87 1.45 27.77 7.03
N ILE A 88 1.56 26.65 6.29
CA ILE A 88 2.46 26.49 5.16
C ILE A 88 1.62 26.45 3.88
N ASP A 89 1.87 27.40 2.98
CA ASP A 89 1.21 27.44 1.68
C ASP A 89 1.50 26.14 0.90
N LYS A 90 0.44 25.55 0.37
CA LYS A 90 0.52 24.34 -0.45
C LYS A 90 1.19 24.62 -1.80
N GLN A 91 1.00 25.82 -2.36
CA GLN A 91 1.53 26.17 -3.68
C GLN A 91 3.07 26.19 -3.66
N ASP A 92 3.65 26.74 -2.60
CA ASP A 92 5.11 26.82 -2.39
C ASP A 92 5.77 25.45 -2.23
N CYS A 93 4.99 24.41 -1.93
CA CYS A 93 5.50 23.06 -1.67
C CYS A 93 5.25 22.08 -2.83
N SER A 94 4.79 22.57 -4.00
CA SER A 94 4.54 21.73 -5.17
C SER A 94 5.84 21.18 -5.77
N MET A 95 5.83 19.90 -6.14
CA MET A 95 6.95 19.18 -6.74
C MET A 95 6.48 18.34 -7.92
N SER A 96 7.32 18.26 -8.96
CA SER A 96 7.21 17.25 -10.01
C SER A 96 8.23 16.16 -9.72
N TYR A 97 7.79 14.90 -9.72
CA TYR A 97 8.62 13.77 -9.38
C TYR A 97 9.10 13.05 -10.64
N VAL A 98 10.36 12.59 -10.62
CA VAL A 98 10.86 11.66 -11.63
C VAL A 98 10.06 10.38 -11.60
N ARG A 99 9.75 9.84 -12.77
CA ARG A 99 9.00 8.62 -12.98
C ARG A 99 9.94 7.49 -13.40
N ILE A 100 9.45 6.26 -13.25
CA ILE A 100 10.12 5.08 -13.81
C ILE A 100 10.29 5.19 -15.33
N ASP A 101 9.30 5.76 -16.02
CA ASP A 101 9.34 5.95 -17.47
C ASP A 101 10.56 6.78 -17.89
N ASP A 102 10.91 7.81 -17.13
CA ASP A 102 12.07 8.65 -17.43
C ASP A 102 13.38 7.84 -17.35
N ALA A 103 13.49 6.88 -16.42
CA ALA A 103 14.63 5.97 -16.34
C ALA A 103 14.65 4.96 -17.50
N ILE A 104 13.48 4.46 -17.90
CA ILE A 104 13.34 3.55 -19.04
C ILE A 104 13.76 4.27 -20.34
N ASP A 105 13.33 5.51 -20.54
CA ASP A 105 13.66 6.31 -21.72
C ASP A 105 15.18 6.50 -21.86
N VAL A 106 15.89 6.74 -20.75
CA VAL A 106 17.36 6.85 -20.74
C VAL A 106 18.02 5.50 -21.08
N ILE A 107 17.54 4.38 -20.51
CA ILE A 107 18.05 3.04 -20.84
C ILE A 107 17.80 2.71 -22.32
N LEU A 108 16.64 3.04 -22.87
CA LEU A 108 16.32 2.84 -24.28
C LEU A 108 17.24 3.67 -25.18
N LYS A 109 17.54 4.92 -24.78
CA LYS A 109 18.44 5.82 -25.50
C LYS A 109 19.88 5.30 -25.54
N PHE A 110 20.40 4.80 -24.42
CA PHE A 110 21.77 4.27 -24.34
C PHE A 110 21.90 2.83 -24.83
N GLY A 111 20.81 2.08 -24.77
CA GLY A 111 20.71 0.74 -25.32
C GLY A 111 21.11 -0.37 -24.35
N ARG A 112 21.18 -1.56 -24.91
CA ARG A 112 21.42 -2.81 -24.17
C ARG A 112 22.77 -2.77 -23.45
N ASN A 113 22.79 -3.30 -22.23
CA ASN A 113 23.94 -3.29 -21.34
C ASN A 113 24.33 -1.88 -20.89
N SER A 114 23.39 -0.98 -20.62
CA SER A 114 23.69 0.30 -19.94
C SER A 114 24.12 0.06 -18.48
N TRP A 115 25.07 0.84 -17.94
CA TRP A 115 25.45 0.75 -16.53
C TRP A 115 24.45 1.51 -15.65
N LEU A 116 24.11 0.95 -14.49
CA LEU A 116 23.20 1.54 -13.51
C LEU A 116 23.91 1.66 -12.16
N CYS A 117 23.87 2.83 -11.54
CA CYS A 117 24.26 3.01 -10.15
C CYS A 117 23.15 3.69 -9.35
N LYS A 118 22.84 3.14 -8.20
CA LYS A 118 21.86 3.65 -7.25
C LYS A 118 22.54 4.16 -6.00
N PHE A 119 22.12 5.34 -5.54
CA PHE A 119 22.58 5.97 -4.31
C PHE A 119 21.37 6.36 -3.45
N ASP A 120 21.52 6.31 -2.12
CA ASP A 120 20.47 6.66 -1.15
C ASP A 120 21.08 7.53 -0.06
N ILE A 121 20.49 8.69 0.20
CA ILE A 121 20.94 9.60 1.27
C ILE A 121 20.47 9.06 2.63
N SER A 122 21.42 8.86 3.55
CA SER A 122 21.11 8.47 4.93
C SER A 122 20.40 9.59 5.68
N ASP A 123 19.40 9.22 6.48
CA ASP A 123 18.63 10.14 7.32
C ASP A 123 17.95 11.30 6.55
N ALA A 124 17.82 11.22 5.22
CA ALA A 124 17.06 12.09 4.32
C ALA A 124 16.89 13.54 4.83
N PHE A 125 15.66 13.96 5.16
CA PHE A 125 15.32 15.32 5.58
C PHE A 125 16.19 15.84 6.73
N LYS A 126 16.68 14.96 7.61
CA LYS A 126 17.48 15.33 8.79
C LYS A 126 18.85 15.93 8.42
N ASN A 127 19.28 15.81 7.17
CA ASN A 127 20.47 16.50 6.67
C ASN A 127 20.28 18.03 6.61
N CYS A 128 19.04 18.50 6.46
CA CYS A 128 18.73 19.92 6.37
C CYS A 128 18.41 20.51 7.76
N PRO A 129 19.09 21.59 8.18
CA PRO A 129 18.77 22.26 9.44
C PRO A 129 17.45 23.04 9.36
N ILE A 130 16.76 23.12 10.50
CA ILE A 130 15.68 24.09 10.71
C ILE A 130 16.33 25.39 11.20
N ILE A 131 15.89 26.53 10.66
CA ILE A 131 16.35 27.84 11.13
C ILE A 131 16.03 28.01 12.63
N PRO A 132 16.96 28.52 13.48
CA PRO A 132 16.77 28.56 14.93
C PRO A 132 15.49 29.26 15.41
N SER A 133 15.04 30.29 14.70
CA SER A 133 13.80 31.01 15.01
C SER A 133 12.54 30.14 14.89
N GLN A 134 12.61 28.99 14.19
CA GLN A 134 11.51 28.05 14.03
C GLN A 134 11.60 26.84 14.95
N TRP A 135 12.70 26.59 15.66
CA TRP A 135 12.79 25.48 16.62
C TRP A 135 11.63 25.41 17.62
N PRO A 136 11.08 26.53 18.14
CA PRO A 136 9.93 26.47 19.04
C PRO A 136 8.66 25.87 18.43
N LEU A 137 8.58 25.76 17.10
CA LEU A 137 7.44 25.17 16.38
C LEU A 137 7.55 23.65 16.20
N PHE A 138 8.71 23.07 16.50
CA PHE A 138 9.01 21.66 16.30
C PHE A 138 9.31 20.95 17.64
N CYS A 139 8.57 21.32 18.69
CA CYS A 139 8.72 20.69 20.00
C CYS A 139 7.92 19.39 20.09
N ILE A 140 8.42 18.46 20.90
CA ILE A 140 7.72 17.25 21.32
C ILE A 140 7.80 17.13 22.85
N LYS A 141 6.87 16.35 23.41
CA LYS A 141 6.85 16.05 24.85
C LYS A 141 6.69 14.56 25.06
N TRP A 142 7.61 13.98 25.81
CA TRP A 142 7.62 12.54 26.12
C TRP A 142 8.01 12.35 27.59
N GLU A 143 7.26 11.52 28.31
CA GLU A 143 7.47 11.25 29.74
C GLU A 143 7.62 12.53 30.60
N LYS A 144 6.80 13.54 30.31
CA LYS A 144 6.82 14.88 30.95
C LYS A 144 8.06 15.72 30.66
N MET A 145 9.01 15.22 29.86
CA MET A 145 10.18 15.96 29.41
C MET A 145 9.94 16.60 28.04
N TYR A 146 10.58 17.75 27.81
CA TYR A 146 10.48 18.51 26.57
C TYR A 146 11.69 18.28 25.68
N TYR A 147 11.44 18.29 24.37
CA TYR A 147 12.45 18.20 23.35
C TYR A 147 12.08 19.07 22.16
N PHE A 148 13.04 19.41 21.30
CA PHE A 148 12.78 20.12 20.04
C PHE A 148 13.70 19.65 18.92
N TYR A 149 13.18 19.59 17.70
CA TYR A 149 13.97 19.23 16.53
C TYR A 149 14.74 20.44 15.98
N VAL A 150 15.99 20.21 15.60
CA VAL A 150 16.84 21.21 14.92
C VAL A 150 17.09 20.87 13.45
N ARG A 151 16.57 19.73 12.99
CA ARG A 151 16.64 19.23 11.61
C ARG A 151 15.24 18.95 11.07
N LEU A 152 15.06 19.04 9.75
CA LEU A 152 13.75 18.82 9.13
C LEU A 152 13.20 17.44 9.50
N THR A 153 11.89 17.39 9.78
CA THR A 153 11.20 16.18 10.20
C THR A 153 10.25 15.68 9.12
N PHE A 154 10.00 14.37 9.15
CA PHE A 154 8.83 13.81 8.48
C PHE A 154 7.56 14.35 9.13
N GLY A 155 6.54 14.60 8.32
CA GLY A 155 5.26 15.17 8.75
C GLY A 155 5.13 16.67 8.50
N CYS A 156 6.22 17.40 8.28
CA CYS A 156 6.16 18.80 7.89
C CYS A 156 5.90 18.94 6.38
N ARG A 157 4.92 19.76 5.99
CA ARG A 157 4.53 19.99 4.60
C ARG A 157 5.68 20.49 3.72
N SER A 158 6.53 21.38 4.25
CA SER A 158 7.65 21.94 3.49
C SER A 158 8.91 21.07 3.46
N SER A 159 9.04 20.08 4.36
CA SER A 159 10.28 19.29 4.45
C SER A 159 10.67 18.63 3.14
N PRO A 160 9.75 17.95 2.40
CA PRO A 160 10.11 17.30 1.14
C PRO A 160 10.63 18.28 0.10
N LYS A 161 9.98 19.44 -0.08
CA LYS A 161 10.39 20.47 -1.05
C LYS A 161 11.76 21.07 -0.73
N ILE A 162 11.99 21.40 0.55
CA ILE A 162 13.27 21.97 0.99
C ILE A 162 14.39 20.96 0.77
N PHE A 163 14.16 19.69 1.10
CA PHE A 163 15.14 18.63 0.87
C PHE A 163 15.36 18.35 -0.61
N ASP A 164 14.33 18.41 -1.45
CA ASP A 164 14.46 18.23 -2.89
C ASP A 164 15.39 19.28 -3.52
N HIS A 165 15.45 20.51 -3.00
CA HIS A 165 16.45 21.50 -3.45
C HIS A 165 17.89 21.03 -3.20
N LEU A 166 18.16 20.30 -2.11
CA LEU A 166 19.48 19.71 -1.85
C LEU A 166 19.80 18.65 -2.91
N SER A 167 18.82 17.80 -3.22
CA SER A 167 18.98 16.74 -4.24
C SER A 167 19.15 17.30 -5.64
N GLN A 168 18.38 18.33 -6.01
CA GLN A 168 18.54 19.04 -7.27
C GLN A 168 19.91 19.71 -7.37
N ALA A 169 20.42 20.31 -6.29
CA ALA A 169 21.75 20.90 -6.28
C ALA A 169 22.85 19.83 -6.48
N LEU A 170 22.68 18.64 -5.88
CA LEU A 170 23.57 17.50 -6.10
C LEU A 170 23.58 17.07 -7.58
N CYS A 171 22.41 16.90 -8.19
CA CYS A 171 22.30 16.58 -9.61
C CYS A 171 22.97 17.65 -10.48
N HIS A 172 22.69 18.93 -10.21
CA HIS A 172 23.28 20.04 -10.94
C HIS A 172 24.82 20.06 -10.85
N ILE A 173 25.38 19.81 -9.66
CA ILE A 173 26.84 19.73 -9.47
C ILE A 173 27.42 18.53 -10.25
N ALA A 174 26.77 17.37 -10.19
CA ALA A 174 27.23 16.15 -10.88
C ALA A 174 27.26 16.36 -12.41
N GLU A 175 26.20 16.92 -12.97
CA GLU A 175 26.06 17.18 -14.40
C GLU A 175 27.06 18.25 -14.87
N ASN A 176 27.07 19.42 -14.21
CA ASN A 176 27.79 20.58 -14.73
C ASN A 176 29.29 20.54 -14.46
N ASN A 177 29.69 20.09 -13.27
CA ASN A 177 31.08 20.12 -12.84
C ASN A 177 31.82 18.81 -13.11
N TYR A 178 31.12 17.68 -13.13
CA TYR A 178 31.73 16.35 -13.25
C TYR A 178 31.29 15.55 -14.48
N LYS A 179 30.38 16.09 -15.30
CA LYS A 179 29.90 15.49 -16.56
C LYS A 179 29.24 14.12 -16.37
N VAL A 180 28.51 13.96 -15.27
CA VAL A 180 27.57 12.84 -15.12
C VAL A 180 26.40 13.08 -16.06
N ASN A 181 26.34 12.33 -17.17
CA ASN A 181 25.47 12.65 -18.31
C ASN A 181 23.98 12.33 -18.07
N SER A 182 23.67 11.42 -17.17
CA SER A 182 22.29 11.05 -16.87
C SER A 182 22.16 10.67 -15.41
N ILE A 183 21.60 11.59 -14.63
CA ILE A 183 21.26 11.41 -13.23
C ILE A 183 19.79 11.72 -13.04
N LEU A 184 19.12 10.81 -12.35
CA LEU A 184 17.72 10.89 -11.99
C LEU A 184 17.63 10.84 -10.47
N HIS A 185 16.71 11.60 -9.88
CA HIS A 185 16.49 11.56 -8.45
C HIS A 185 15.02 11.63 -8.08
N LEU A 186 14.68 10.98 -6.98
CA LEU A 186 13.42 11.15 -6.27
C LEU A 186 13.75 11.35 -4.79
N LEU A 187 13.72 12.61 -4.33
CA LEU A 187 14.11 12.96 -2.96
C LEU A 187 15.49 12.39 -2.61
N ASP A 188 15.56 11.35 -1.78
CA ASP A 188 16.79 10.74 -1.26
C ASP A 188 17.34 9.60 -2.15
N ASP A 189 16.54 9.08 -3.09
CA ASP A 189 16.93 8.03 -4.03
C ASP A 189 17.51 8.65 -5.33
N PHE A 190 18.72 8.27 -5.72
CA PHE A 190 19.37 8.70 -6.96
C PHE A 190 19.68 7.48 -7.84
N LEU A 191 19.59 7.68 -9.16
CA LEU A 191 19.97 6.72 -10.18
C LEU A 191 20.83 7.41 -11.23
N THR A 192 22.03 6.92 -11.46
CA THR A 192 22.82 7.27 -12.64
C THR A 192 22.76 6.14 -13.65
N ILE A 193 22.72 6.51 -14.93
CA ILE A 193 22.68 5.57 -16.04
C ILE A 193 23.79 5.99 -17.00
N ASP A 194 24.68 5.07 -17.37
CA ASP A 194 25.74 5.34 -18.34
C ASP A 194 25.64 4.40 -19.56
N PRO A 195 26.09 4.85 -20.74
CA PRO A 195 26.19 4.02 -21.94
C PRO A 195 26.99 2.73 -21.74
N PRO A 196 26.76 1.69 -22.56
CA PRO A 196 27.47 0.41 -22.46
C PRO A 196 28.99 0.52 -22.63
N ASP A 197 29.45 1.47 -23.45
CA ASP A 197 30.85 1.76 -23.74
C ASP A 197 31.51 2.71 -22.73
N ALA A 198 30.73 3.25 -21.78
CA ALA A 198 31.25 4.07 -20.70
C ALA A 198 31.83 3.23 -19.55
N ASP A 199 32.63 3.88 -18.72
CA ASP A 199 33.14 3.33 -17.47
C ASP A 199 32.18 3.62 -16.31
N GLY A 200 31.33 2.65 -15.96
CA GLY A 200 30.38 2.79 -14.85
C GLY A 200 31.04 2.97 -13.48
N GLU A 201 32.26 2.44 -13.27
CA GLU A 201 33.00 2.59 -12.03
C GLU A 201 33.42 4.05 -11.82
N ARG A 202 33.79 4.72 -12.91
CA ARG A 202 34.10 6.16 -12.89
C ARG A 202 32.92 6.98 -12.38
N THR A 203 31.71 6.77 -12.92
CA THR A 203 30.52 7.51 -12.48
C THR A 203 30.22 7.23 -11.01
N MET A 204 30.31 5.97 -10.59
CA MET A 204 30.13 5.60 -9.18
C MET A 204 31.13 6.32 -8.28
N ALA A 205 32.42 6.30 -8.64
CA ALA A 205 33.48 6.95 -7.88
C ALA A 205 33.29 8.48 -7.80
N ILE A 206 32.87 9.12 -8.90
CA ILE A 206 32.56 10.55 -8.94
C ILE A 206 31.41 10.87 -8.00
N MET A 207 30.30 10.13 -8.07
CA MET A 207 29.15 10.35 -7.19
C MET A 207 29.55 10.19 -5.73
N MET A 208 30.23 9.10 -5.37
CA MET A 208 30.74 8.87 -4.01
C MET A 208 31.66 10.00 -3.53
N MET A 209 32.51 10.53 -4.40
CA MET A 209 33.36 11.69 -4.10
C MET A 209 32.52 12.96 -3.87
N ILE A 210 31.51 13.24 -4.70
CA ILE A 210 30.63 14.41 -4.54
C ILE A 210 29.94 14.37 -3.18
N PHE A 211 29.28 13.26 -2.86
CA PHE A 211 28.63 13.07 -1.55
C PHE A 211 29.61 13.28 -0.39
N LYS A 212 30.82 12.69 -0.48
CA LYS A 212 31.86 12.85 0.54
C LYS A 212 32.32 14.31 0.67
N LYS A 213 32.59 15.00 -0.45
CA LYS A 213 33.06 16.40 -0.46
C LYS A 213 32.02 17.36 0.12
N LEU A 214 30.73 17.11 -0.15
CA LEU A 214 29.62 17.91 0.37
C LEU A 214 29.20 17.50 1.78
N ASN A 215 29.87 16.51 2.37
CA ASN A 215 29.55 15.95 3.68
C ASN A 215 28.10 15.46 3.79
N ILE A 216 27.58 14.88 2.70
CA ILE A 216 26.23 14.30 2.65
C ILE A 216 26.36 12.79 2.89
N PRO A 217 25.74 12.25 3.94
CA PRO A 217 25.90 10.85 4.32
C PRO A 217 25.13 9.94 3.38
N ILE A 218 25.79 8.88 2.91
CA ILE A 218 25.19 7.86 2.03
C ILE A 218 24.85 6.61 2.84
N ALA A 219 23.68 6.03 2.56
CA ALA A 219 23.33 4.70 3.04
C ALA A 219 24.10 3.62 2.26
N LYS A 220 25.33 3.32 2.73
CA LYS A 220 26.24 2.36 2.07
C LYS A 220 25.58 1.03 1.74
N HIS A 221 24.76 0.49 2.64
CA HIS A 221 24.06 -0.79 2.46
C HIS A 221 22.96 -0.77 1.38
N LYS A 222 22.57 0.42 0.89
CA LYS A 222 21.62 0.60 -0.21
C LYS A 222 22.27 1.15 -1.48
N THR A 223 23.55 1.49 -1.42
CA THR A 223 24.30 1.94 -2.58
C THR A 223 24.66 0.70 -3.40
N ILE A 224 24.24 0.68 -4.66
CA ILE A 224 24.38 -0.48 -5.54
C ILE A 224 24.87 0.02 -6.89
N GLY A 225 25.85 -0.66 -7.47
CA GLY A 225 26.39 -0.30 -8.77
C GLY A 225 27.91 -0.38 -8.78
N PRO A 226 28.52 -0.21 -9.96
CA PRO A 226 27.87 -0.25 -11.26
C PRO A 226 27.36 -1.66 -11.60
N VAL A 227 26.10 -1.78 -12.01
CA VAL A 227 25.47 -3.06 -12.37
C VAL A 227 24.56 -2.89 -13.58
N LYS A 228 24.13 -4.00 -14.21
CA LYS A 228 23.19 -3.97 -15.34
C LYS A 228 21.73 -4.17 -14.95
N CYS A 229 21.48 -4.60 -13.72
CA CYS A 229 20.17 -4.95 -13.19
C CYS A 229 20.04 -4.50 -11.72
N LEU A 230 19.11 -3.61 -11.39
CA LEU A 230 18.86 -3.15 -10.02
C LEU A 230 17.41 -2.68 -9.80
N GLU A 231 16.99 -2.57 -8.53
CA GLU A 231 15.66 -2.03 -8.16
C GLU A 231 15.72 -0.51 -7.89
N TYR A 232 14.98 0.26 -8.70
CA TYR A 232 14.78 1.71 -8.57
C TYR A 232 13.29 2.04 -8.48
N LEU A 233 12.90 2.92 -7.55
CA LEU A 233 11.51 3.28 -7.20
C LEU A 233 10.54 2.09 -7.13
N GLY A 234 11.06 0.93 -6.75
CA GLY A 234 10.31 -0.28 -6.56
C GLY A 234 10.11 -1.18 -7.77
N ILE A 235 10.73 -0.85 -8.90
CA ILE A 235 10.76 -1.64 -10.15
C ILE A 235 12.19 -2.10 -10.40
N ILE A 236 12.36 -3.35 -10.81
CA ILE A 236 13.65 -3.86 -11.29
C ILE A 236 13.83 -3.38 -12.73
N LEU A 237 14.91 -2.65 -12.97
CA LEU A 237 15.37 -2.22 -14.27
C LEU A 237 16.51 -3.13 -14.70
N ASP A 238 16.37 -3.79 -15.85
CA ASP A 238 17.33 -4.76 -16.37
C ASP A 238 17.74 -4.39 -17.79
N SER A 239 18.91 -3.77 -17.92
CA SER A 239 19.45 -3.28 -19.18
C SER A 239 20.05 -4.38 -20.06
N GLU A 240 20.36 -5.56 -19.48
CA GLU A 240 20.84 -6.72 -20.25
C GLU A 240 19.69 -7.38 -20.98
N LYS A 241 18.53 -7.51 -20.33
CA LYS A 241 17.32 -8.07 -20.93
C LYS A 241 16.44 -7.02 -21.60
N MET A 242 16.69 -5.73 -21.37
CA MET A 242 15.85 -4.63 -21.80
C MET A 242 14.40 -4.78 -21.29
N GLU A 243 14.26 -5.06 -19.99
CA GLU A 243 12.95 -5.23 -19.34
C GLU A 243 12.85 -4.44 -18.03
N ALA A 244 11.63 -4.00 -17.72
CA ALA A 244 11.26 -3.45 -16.42
C ALA A 244 10.21 -4.37 -15.77
N ARG A 245 10.46 -4.83 -14.55
CA ARG A 245 9.60 -5.83 -13.89
C ARG A 245 9.42 -5.55 -12.40
N LEU A 246 8.30 -5.99 -11.84
CA LEU A 246 8.12 -5.97 -10.38
C LEU A 246 9.05 -7.00 -9.71
N PRO A 247 9.67 -6.65 -8.57
CA PRO A 247 10.32 -7.62 -7.70
C PRO A 247 9.38 -8.79 -7.33
N LEU A 248 9.88 -10.03 -7.34
CA LEU A 248 9.09 -11.23 -7.06
C LEU A 248 8.36 -11.16 -5.73
N ASN A 249 9.04 -10.70 -4.67
CA ASN A 249 8.41 -10.51 -3.37
C ASN A 249 7.21 -9.53 -3.39
N LYS A 250 7.19 -8.54 -4.30
CA LYS A 250 6.03 -7.66 -4.48
C LYS A 250 4.94 -8.34 -5.28
N VAL A 251 5.29 -9.14 -6.29
CA VAL A 251 4.33 -9.98 -7.01
C VAL A 251 3.65 -10.95 -6.06
N ASP A 252 4.42 -11.68 -5.24
CA ASP A 252 3.92 -12.60 -4.24
C ASP A 252 3.00 -11.89 -3.24
N ARG A 253 3.41 -10.72 -2.72
CA ARG A 253 2.55 -9.91 -1.84
C ARG A 253 1.26 -9.48 -2.51
N ILE A 254 1.31 -9.10 -3.78
CA ILE A 254 0.11 -8.75 -4.54
C ILE A 254 -0.77 -10.01 -4.59
N LEU A 255 -0.24 -11.15 -5.03
CA LEU A 255 -0.96 -12.42 -5.10
C LEU A 255 -1.54 -12.87 -3.74
N ASP A 256 -0.82 -12.67 -2.64
CA ASP A 256 -1.26 -12.97 -1.27
C ASP A 256 -2.39 -12.05 -0.80
N ASN A 257 -2.30 -10.74 -1.12
CA ASN A 257 -3.42 -9.82 -0.86
C ASN A 257 -4.62 -10.17 -1.75
N PHE A 258 -4.39 -10.62 -2.99
CA PHE A 258 -5.43 -11.12 -3.88
C PHE A 258 -6.07 -12.41 -3.37
N THR A 259 -5.35 -13.30 -2.68
CA THR A 259 -5.93 -14.51 -2.09
C THR A 259 -6.64 -14.22 -0.76
N GLN A 260 -6.15 -13.28 0.05
CA GLN A 260 -6.79 -12.89 1.34
C GLN A 260 -8.05 -12.01 1.16
N VAL A 261 -8.09 -11.14 0.13
CA VAL A 261 -9.20 -10.18 -0.07
C VAL A 261 -10.37 -10.78 -0.88
N MET A 262 -10.24 -12.00 -1.41
CA MET A 262 -11.11 -12.48 -2.48
C MET A 262 -11.56 -13.94 -2.37
N ILE A 263 -11.83 -14.40 -1.15
CA ILE A 263 -12.66 -15.58 -0.92
C ILE A 263 -13.76 -15.21 0.06
N TRP A 264 -14.86 -14.68 -0.48
CA TRP A 264 -16.12 -14.70 0.26
C TRP A 264 -16.63 -16.13 0.21
N ASN A 265 -16.66 -16.80 1.38
CA ASN A 265 -17.20 -18.15 1.48
C ASN A 265 -18.71 -18.07 1.28
N PHE A 266 -19.15 -18.55 0.12
CA PHE A 266 -20.55 -18.60 -0.21
C PHE A 266 -21.02 -20.05 -0.15
N PHE A 267 -22.08 -20.27 0.61
CA PHE A 267 -22.67 -21.58 0.75
C PHE A 267 -24.04 -21.58 0.06
N THR A 268 -24.12 -22.37 -1.02
CA THR A 268 -25.37 -22.74 -1.67
C THR A 268 -25.64 -24.20 -1.40
N ASP A 269 -26.90 -24.58 -1.26
CA ASP A 269 -27.27 -25.98 -1.29
C ASP A 269 -28.64 -26.18 -1.96
N ALA A 270 -28.83 -27.36 -2.55
CA ALA A 270 -29.99 -27.74 -3.31
C ALA A 270 -30.42 -29.17 -2.96
N SER A 271 -31.63 -29.32 -2.43
CA SER A 271 -32.23 -30.63 -2.23
C SER A 271 -32.90 -31.07 -3.53
N SER A 272 -32.59 -32.28 -3.99
CA SER A 272 -33.15 -32.84 -5.23
C SER A 272 -34.67 -33.07 -5.20
N THR A 273 -35.30 -32.98 -4.02
CA THR A 273 -36.72 -33.29 -3.82
C THR A 273 -37.55 -32.15 -3.21
N LYS A 274 -36.93 -31.15 -2.57
CA LYS A 274 -37.65 -30.12 -1.81
C LYS A 274 -37.49 -28.70 -2.37
N GLY A 275 -36.26 -28.22 -2.48
CA GLY A 275 -36.00 -26.82 -2.82
C GLY A 275 -34.52 -26.48 -2.87
N PHE A 276 -34.24 -25.18 -2.89
CA PHE A 276 -32.89 -24.62 -2.97
C PHE A 276 -32.75 -23.43 -2.03
N GLY A 277 -31.53 -23.15 -1.58
CA GLY A 277 -31.25 -22.03 -0.69
C GLY A 277 -29.82 -21.53 -0.77
N GLY A 278 -29.60 -20.34 -0.21
CA GLY A 278 -28.28 -19.73 -0.12
C GLY A 278 -28.19 -18.74 1.03
N TYR A 279 -27.00 -18.60 1.60
CA TYR A 279 -26.71 -17.72 2.72
C TYR A 279 -25.52 -16.80 2.39
N PHE A 280 -25.66 -15.51 2.73
CA PHE A 280 -24.63 -14.50 2.57
C PHE A 280 -24.74 -13.39 3.63
N LYS A 281 -23.75 -13.31 4.53
CA LYS A 281 -23.54 -12.19 5.46
C LYS A 281 -24.78 -11.80 6.29
N GLY A 282 -25.53 -12.78 6.78
CA GLY A 282 -26.75 -12.57 7.57
C GLY A 282 -28.02 -12.44 6.73
N GLU A 283 -27.91 -12.31 5.41
CA GLU A 283 -29.03 -12.44 4.47
C GLU A 283 -29.10 -13.87 3.93
N TRP A 284 -30.31 -14.34 3.67
CA TRP A 284 -30.55 -15.70 3.19
C TRP A 284 -31.77 -15.73 2.28
N PHE A 285 -31.81 -16.74 1.40
CA PHE A 285 -33.00 -17.05 0.62
C PHE A 285 -33.22 -18.56 0.61
N TYR A 286 -34.48 -18.94 0.48
CA TYR A 286 -34.88 -20.32 0.21
C TYR A 286 -36.18 -20.31 -0.58
N SER A 287 -36.38 -21.35 -1.39
CA SER A 287 -37.66 -21.54 -2.09
C SER A 287 -37.85 -23.01 -2.45
N SER A 288 -39.11 -23.42 -2.56
CA SER A 288 -39.44 -24.70 -3.19
C SER A 288 -39.13 -24.64 -4.69
N TRP A 289 -38.87 -25.80 -5.29
CA TRP A 289 -38.74 -25.87 -6.73
C TRP A 289 -40.06 -25.46 -7.39
N PRO A 290 -40.03 -24.58 -8.40
CA PRO A 290 -41.20 -24.29 -9.21
C PRO A 290 -41.85 -25.58 -9.74
N SER A 291 -43.17 -25.61 -9.89
CA SER A 291 -43.92 -26.84 -10.26
C SER A 291 -43.53 -27.45 -11.61
N ASN A 292 -42.83 -26.69 -12.46
CA ASN A 292 -42.25 -27.12 -13.73
C ASN A 292 -40.81 -27.69 -13.61
N ILE A 293 -40.27 -27.78 -12.39
CA ILE A 293 -38.93 -28.26 -12.05
C ILE A 293 -39.00 -29.35 -10.95
N ALA A 294 -40.06 -29.36 -10.11
CA ALA A 294 -40.26 -30.34 -9.04
C ALA A 294 -40.81 -31.70 -9.54
N TYR A 295 -40.30 -32.79 -8.94
CA TYR A 295 -40.53 -34.23 -9.26
C TYR A 295 -42.00 -34.63 -9.53
N PRO A 296 -42.26 -35.62 -10.43
CA PRO A 296 -41.64 -36.96 -10.36
C PRO A 296 -40.67 -37.39 -11.48
N ASP A 297 -40.55 -36.63 -12.57
CA ASP A 297 -39.71 -37.06 -13.71
C ASP A 297 -38.32 -36.42 -13.65
N LYS A 298 -37.30 -37.25 -13.39
CA LYS A 298 -35.84 -37.00 -13.38
C LYS A 298 -35.29 -36.22 -14.60
N THR A 299 -35.72 -34.98 -14.81
CA THR A 299 -35.44 -34.22 -16.04
C THR A 299 -34.21 -33.33 -15.93
N PHE A 300 -33.77 -32.99 -14.71
CA PHE A 300 -32.60 -32.14 -14.48
C PHE A 300 -31.47 -32.89 -13.75
N SER A 301 -30.23 -32.66 -14.18
CA SER A 301 -29.05 -33.25 -13.55
C SER A 301 -28.76 -32.59 -12.20
N MET A 302 -28.08 -33.30 -11.30
CA MET A 302 -27.61 -32.72 -10.03
C MET A 302 -26.80 -31.44 -10.25
N ALA A 303 -25.97 -31.41 -11.29
CA ALA A 303 -25.21 -30.21 -11.64
C ALA A 303 -26.08 -29.00 -12.04
N PHE A 304 -27.27 -29.24 -12.59
CA PHE A 304 -28.24 -28.16 -12.85
C PHE A 304 -28.85 -27.66 -11.54
N LEU A 305 -29.25 -28.57 -10.65
CA LEU A 305 -29.90 -28.25 -9.39
C LEU A 305 -28.98 -27.44 -8.47
N GLU A 306 -27.67 -27.72 -8.47
CA GLU A 306 -26.71 -26.97 -7.67
C GLU A 306 -26.20 -25.69 -8.33
N LEU A 307 -26.14 -25.64 -9.66
CA LEU A 307 -25.81 -24.38 -10.36
C LEU A 307 -26.94 -23.35 -10.21
N TYR A 308 -28.19 -23.79 -10.07
CA TYR A 308 -29.35 -22.91 -9.95
C TYR A 308 -29.26 -21.91 -8.78
N PRO A 309 -29.05 -22.32 -7.51
CA PRO A 309 -28.91 -21.40 -6.39
C PRO A 309 -27.69 -20.48 -6.54
N ILE A 310 -26.61 -20.92 -7.19
CA ILE A 310 -25.45 -20.06 -7.50
C ILE A 310 -25.88 -18.89 -8.40
N VAL A 311 -26.68 -19.16 -9.43
CA VAL A 311 -27.17 -18.10 -10.34
C VAL A 311 -28.17 -17.18 -9.63
N VAL A 312 -29.07 -17.72 -8.80
CA VAL A 312 -30.02 -16.93 -8.01
C VAL A 312 -29.27 -15.96 -7.08
N SER A 313 -28.24 -16.46 -6.41
CA SER A 313 -27.36 -15.66 -5.56
C SER A 313 -26.72 -14.49 -6.31
N ALA A 314 -26.22 -14.75 -7.52
CA ALA A 314 -25.64 -13.71 -8.37
C ALA A 314 -26.65 -12.66 -8.86
N ILE A 315 -27.93 -13.04 -8.99
CA ILE A 315 -29.00 -12.10 -9.34
C ILE A 315 -29.35 -11.21 -8.14
N LEU A 316 -29.50 -11.80 -6.96
CA LEU A 316 -29.91 -11.10 -5.74
C LEU A 316 -28.81 -10.19 -5.19
N TRP A 317 -27.58 -10.70 -5.14
CA TRP A 317 -26.47 -10.06 -4.44
C TRP A 317 -25.35 -9.55 -5.35
N GLY A 318 -25.46 -9.75 -6.67
CA GLY A 318 -24.41 -9.37 -7.62
C GLY A 318 -23.96 -7.91 -7.53
N SER A 319 -24.87 -6.96 -7.26
CA SER A 319 -24.53 -5.54 -7.07
C SER A 319 -23.58 -5.29 -5.89
N GLN A 320 -23.68 -6.11 -4.84
CA GLN A 320 -22.81 -6.04 -3.66
C GLN A 320 -21.42 -6.66 -3.91
N TRP A 321 -21.22 -7.33 -5.05
CA TRP A 321 -20.00 -8.04 -5.39
C TRP A 321 -19.08 -7.26 -6.33
N THR A 322 -19.38 -5.98 -6.57
CA THR A 322 -18.60 -5.11 -7.46
C THR A 322 -17.11 -5.14 -7.12
N THR A 323 -16.28 -5.41 -8.13
CA THR A 323 -14.82 -5.62 -8.07
C THR A 323 -14.35 -6.74 -7.13
N LYS A 324 -15.21 -7.71 -6.81
CA LYS A 324 -14.85 -8.87 -5.99
C LYS A 324 -14.69 -10.13 -6.83
N ARG A 325 -14.01 -11.12 -6.27
CA ARG A 325 -14.01 -12.51 -6.74
C ARG A 325 -14.78 -13.35 -5.75
N ILE A 326 -15.74 -14.10 -6.27
CA ILE A 326 -16.67 -14.93 -5.51
C ILE A 326 -16.25 -16.40 -5.67
N LEU A 327 -16.11 -17.11 -4.55
CA LEU A 327 -15.87 -18.55 -4.54
C LEU A 327 -17.14 -19.26 -4.07
N PHE A 328 -17.73 -20.03 -4.98
CA PHE A 328 -18.86 -20.89 -4.67
C PHE A 328 -18.36 -22.24 -4.15
N TRP A 329 -18.77 -22.60 -2.95
CA TRP A 329 -18.57 -23.94 -2.40
C TRP A 329 -19.74 -24.83 -2.82
N CYS A 330 -19.43 -25.97 -3.41
CA CYS A 330 -20.40 -26.86 -4.04
C CYS A 330 -20.00 -28.31 -3.77
N ASP A 331 -20.96 -29.18 -3.51
CA ASP A 331 -20.77 -30.59 -3.18
C ASP A 331 -20.78 -31.50 -4.42
N ASN A 332 -20.83 -30.91 -5.62
CA ASN A 332 -20.77 -31.64 -6.89
C ASN A 332 -19.64 -31.18 -7.79
N GLU A 333 -18.74 -32.13 -8.04
CA GLU A 333 -17.60 -31.92 -8.91
C GLU A 333 -17.98 -31.56 -10.36
N ALA A 334 -19.13 -32.02 -10.87
CA ALA A 334 -19.57 -31.68 -12.21
C ALA A 334 -19.97 -30.20 -12.31
N THR A 335 -20.67 -29.65 -11.31
CA THR A 335 -20.97 -28.21 -11.22
C THR A 335 -19.69 -27.39 -11.18
N VAL A 336 -18.73 -27.80 -10.34
CA VAL A 336 -17.41 -27.15 -10.22
C VAL A 336 -16.68 -27.16 -11.56
N ALA A 337 -16.66 -28.30 -12.26
CA ALA A 337 -16.03 -28.43 -13.56
C ALA A 337 -16.70 -27.54 -14.64
N ILE A 338 -18.03 -27.43 -14.62
CA ILE A 338 -18.80 -26.57 -15.53
C ILE A 338 -18.46 -25.09 -15.29
N VAL A 339 -18.46 -24.64 -14.02
CA VAL A 339 -18.13 -23.26 -13.66
C VAL A 339 -16.70 -22.93 -14.07
N LYS A 340 -15.72 -23.82 -13.81
CA LYS A 340 -14.32 -23.63 -14.20
C LYS A 340 -14.12 -23.57 -15.71
N LYS A 341 -14.82 -24.42 -16.48
CA LYS A 341 -14.71 -24.48 -17.94
C LYS A 341 -15.53 -23.40 -18.64
N GLY A 342 -16.51 -22.81 -17.97
CA GLY A 342 -17.46 -21.86 -18.55
C GLY A 342 -18.42 -22.47 -19.57
N ARG A 343 -18.46 -23.80 -19.71
CA ARG A 343 -19.23 -24.50 -20.76
C ARG A 343 -19.71 -25.89 -20.34
N SER A 344 -20.84 -26.31 -20.90
CA SER A 344 -21.46 -27.63 -20.74
C SER A 344 -22.11 -28.07 -22.05
N LYS A 345 -22.22 -29.39 -22.27
CA LYS A 345 -22.97 -29.96 -23.41
C LYS A 345 -24.48 -29.86 -23.20
N CYS A 346 -24.95 -29.63 -21.96
CA CYS A 346 -26.37 -29.48 -21.64
C CYS A 346 -26.83 -28.03 -21.87
N LEU A 347 -27.80 -27.85 -22.76
CA LEU A 347 -28.36 -26.52 -23.10
C LEU A 347 -28.98 -25.80 -21.91
N GLN A 348 -29.64 -26.51 -20.99
CA GLN A 348 -30.28 -25.90 -19.82
C GLN A 348 -29.24 -25.36 -18.84
N ILE A 349 -28.14 -26.09 -18.62
CA ILE A 349 -27.00 -25.62 -17.83
C ILE A 349 -26.35 -24.40 -18.49
N MET A 350 -26.23 -24.40 -19.83
CA MET A 350 -25.68 -23.24 -20.54
C MET A 350 -26.54 -21.98 -20.41
N LYS A 351 -27.87 -22.11 -20.29
CA LYS A 351 -28.74 -20.95 -19.99
C LYS A 351 -28.40 -20.36 -18.62
N LEU A 352 -28.19 -21.20 -17.60
CA LEU A 352 -27.77 -20.75 -16.27
C LEU A 352 -26.38 -20.11 -16.29
N MET A 353 -25.40 -20.75 -16.94
CA MET A 353 -24.06 -20.19 -17.09
C MET A 353 -24.05 -18.83 -17.79
N ARG A 354 -24.85 -18.65 -18.85
CA ARG A 354 -24.99 -17.34 -19.53
C ARG A 354 -25.54 -16.27 -18.58
N LYS A 355 -26.54 -16.61 -17.76
CA LYS A 355 -27.09 -15.67 -16.76
C LYS A 355 -26.05 -15.32 -15.70
N LEU A 356 -25.31 -16.30 -15.20
CA LEU A 356 -24.23 -16.08 -14.23
C LEU A 356 -23.13 -15.18 -14.79
N THR A 357 -22.65 -15.46 -16.02
CA THR A 357 -21.67 -14.64 -16.71
C THR A 357 -22.20 -13.23 -16.98
N TRP A 358 -23.47 -13.10 -17.39
CA TRP A 358 -24.09 -11.79 -17.58
C TRP A 358 -24.13 -10.97 -16.29
N CYS A 359 -24.52 -11.57 -15.16
CA CYS A 359 -24.49 -10.92 -13.85
C CYS A 359 -23.06 -10.49 -13.47
N ALA A 360 -22.08 -11.37 -13.70
CA ALA A 360 -20.66 -11.08 -13.46
C ALA A 360 -20.17 -9.87 -14.27
N CYS A 361 -20.52 -9.80 -15.56
CA CYS A 361 -20.20 -8.65 -16.40
C CYS A 361 -20.95 -7.38 -15.96
N LYS A 362 -22.27 -7.48 -15.73
CA LYS A 362 -23.13 -6.34 -15.38
C LYS A 362 -22.69 -5.67 -14.08
N TYR A 363 -22.32 -6.46 -13.07
CA TYR A 363 -21.94 -5.96 -11.75
C TYR A 363 -20.41 -6.00 -11.52
N ASN A 364 -19.61 -6.26 -12.55
CA ASN A 364 -18.15 -6.27 -12.50
C ASN A 364 -17.57 -7.13 -11.37
N PHE A 365 -17.96 -8.41 -11.30
CA PHE A 365 -17.39 -9.39 -10.36
C PHE A 365 -16.83 -10.61 -11.11
N HIS A 366 -15.86 -11.28 -10.51
CA HIS A 366 -15.31 -12.55 -11.00
C HIS A 366 -15.85 -13.71 -10.16
N PHE A 367 -15.95 -14.91 -10.72
CA PHE A 367 -16.42 -16.07 -9.95
C PHE A 367 -15.61 -17.34 -10.25
N SER A 368 -15.60 -18.25 -9.28
CA SER A 368 -15.03 -19.59 -9.39
C SER A 368 -15.76 -20.54 -8.45
N ALA A 369 -15.59 -21.85 -8.61
CA ALA A 369 -16.17 -22.86 -7.73
C ALA A 369 -15.11 -23.85 -7.22
N LYS A 370 -15.31 -24.36 -6.00
CA LYS A 370 -14.48 -25.40 -5.37
C LYS A 370 -15.35 -26.44 -4.68
N HIS A 371 -14.93 -27.70 -4.78
CA HIS A 371 -15.64 -28.81 -4.19
C HIS A 371 -15.46 -28.85 -2.65
N VAL A 372 -16.52 -29.12 -1.90
CA VAL A 372 -16.49 -29.40 -0.45
C VAL A 372 -17.13 -30.76 -0.18
N PRO A 373 -16.50 -31.65 0.59
CA PRO A 373 -17.15 -32.87 1.06
C PRO A 373 -18.37 -32.51 1.93
N GLY A 374 -19.53 -33.13 1.67
CA GLY A 374 -20.87 -32.74 2.19
C GLY A 374 -21.10 -32.70 3.71
N TYR A 375 -20.06 -32.65 4.55
CA TYR A 375 -20.15 -32.62 6.02
C TYR A 375 -19.78 -31.26 6.66
N GLN A 376 -19.56 -30.18 5.86
CA GLN A 376 -19.18 -28.86 6.40
C GLN A 376 -20.17 -27.71 6.09
N ASN A 377 -21.42 -28.01 5.72
CA ASN A 377 -22.37 -27.00 5.25
C ASN A 377 -23.74 -27.06 5.95
N ASP A 378 -23.77 -27.20 7.28
CA ASP A 378 -24.99 -27.35 8.09
C ASP A 378 -26.03 -26.22 7.87
N ILE A 379 -25.56 -24.98 7.63
CA ILE A 379 -26.44 -23.81 7.45
C ILE A 379 -27.19 -23.89 6.11
N SER A 380 -26.50 -24.26 5.03
CA SER A 380 -27.16 -24.35 3.72
C SER A 380 -27.98 -25.63 3.57
N ASP A 381 -27.55 -26.73 4.21
CA ASP A 381 -28.31 -27.99 4.28
C ASP A 381 -29.67 -27.81 4.98
N ALA A 382 -29.72 -27.02 6.05
CA ALA A 382 -30.98 -26.68 6.72
C ALA A 382 -31.91 -25.85 5.80
N LEU A 383 -31.36 -24.87 5.07
CA LEU A 383 -32.12 -24.00 4.16
C LEU A 383 -32.63 -24.74 2.91
N SER A 384 -31.84 -25.62 2.31
CA SER A 384 -32.22 -26.38 1.10
C SER A 384 -33.31 -27.45 1.37
N ARG A 385 -33.35 -27.96 2.61
CA ARG A 385 -34.32 -28.97 3.07
C ARG A 385 -35.58 -28.38 3.70
N LEU A 386 -35.72 -27.05 3.69
CA LEU A 386 -36.83 -26.29 4.30
C LEU A 386 -36.94 -26.50 5.82
N GLN A 387 -35.82 -26.74 6.50
CA GLN A 387 -35.76 -26.98 7.95
C GLN A 387 -35.46 -25.67 8.70
N ILE A 388 -36.40 -24.73 8.69
CA ILE A 388 -36.22 -23.38 9.27
C ILE A 388 -35.93 -23.44 10.77
N ASP A 389 -36.56 -24.38 11.51
CA ASP A 389 -36.34 -24.55 12.95
C ASP A 389 -34.91 -25.02 13.30
N ARG A 390 -34.24 -25.74 12.38
CA ARG A 390 -32.83 -26.15 12.49
C ARG A 390 -31.86 -25.02 12.12
N PHE A 391 -32.32 -24.05 11.34
CA PHE A 391 -31.55 -22.85 10.98
C PHE A 391 -31.66 -21.75 12.04
N ALA A 392 -32.78 -21.67 12.77
CA ALA A 392 -33.06 -20.62 13.75
C ALA A 392 -32.45 -20.87 15.15
N ASN A 393 -31.98 -22.09 15.43
CA ASN A 393 -31.22 -22.48 16.63
C ASN A 393 -29.74 -22.63 16.27
#